data_AF-A0A9P8BKE8-F1
#
_entry.id   AF-A0A9P8BKE8-F1
#
_cell.length_a   1.000
_cell.length_b   1.000
_cell.length_c   1.000
_cell.angle_alpha   90.00
_cell.angle_beta   90.00
_cell.angle_gamma   90.00
#
_symmetry.space_group_name_H-M   'P 1'
#
loop_
_entity.id
_entity.type
_entity.pdbx_description
1 polymer ?
#
loop_
_entity_poly.entity_id
_entity_poly.type
_entity_poly.pdbx_seq_one_letter_code
_entity_poly.pdbx_strand_id
1 'polypeptide(L)'
;MKPTRALLAAVKGPGRTPSIHFLGPRHLENLGSHTPHAHVAGPPEYQGDGFQAFLKKLNASWGLEGASSSGSSAAASSSQETTKVFTNFWEVPNFKALKMPDLDDADMEVVMSGGASTLRR
;
A
#
# COMPACT_ATOMS: atom_id res chain seq x y z
N MET A 1 -36.57 -9.50 16.90
CA MET A 1 -35.73 -10.44 17.69
C MET A 1 -34.27 -10.18 17.33
N LYS A 2 -33.41 -9.84 18.29
CA LYS A 2 -32.00 -9.51 18.04
C LYS A 2 -31.14 -10.76 18.28
N PRO A 3 -30.29 -11.21 17.33
CA PRO A 3 -29.38 -12.31 17.60
C PRO A 3 -28.26 -11.86 18.54
N THR A 4 -28.05 -12.63 19.61
CA THR A 4 -27.08 -12.41 20.68
C THR A 4 -25.65 -12.79 20.22
N ARG A 5 -24.68 -11.90 20.46
CA ARG A 5 -23.23 -12.08 20.17
C ARG A 5 -22.54 -13.05 21.15
N ALA A 6 -23.03 -14.28 21.30
CA ALA A 6 -22.53 -15.20 22.32
C ALA A 6 -22.22 -16.62 21.79
N LEU A 7 -21.65 -16.75 20.59
CA LEU A 7 -21.25 -18.06 20.05
C LEU A 7 -19.86 -18.04 19.37
N LEU A 8 -18.85 -17.48 20.04
CA LEU A 8 -17.43 -17.71 19.67
C LEU A 8 -16.54 -17.88 20.92
N ALA A 9 -17.09 -18.49 21.97
CA ALA A 9 -16.28 -18.97 23.09
C ALA A 9 -16.34 -20.50 23.09
N ALA A 10 -15.15 -21.11 23.14
CA ALA A 10 -14.88 -22.54 23.36
C ALA A 10 -14.94 -23.48 22.14
N VAL A 11 -13.83 -23.52 21.38
CA VAL A 11 -13.24 -24.80 20.97
C VAL A 11 -11.95 -24.97 21.77
N LYS A 12 -12.07 -25.54 22.98
CA LYS A 12 -10.93 -25.97 23.80
C LYS A 12 -10.91 -27.50 23.82
N GLY A 13 -10.52 -28.09 22.68
CA GLY A 13 -10.11 -29.49 22.64
C GLY A 13 -8.66 -29.65 23.10
N PRO A 14 -8.18 -30.87 23.42
CA PRO A 14 -6.78 -31.16 23.66
C PRO A 14 -6.02 -31.14 22.32
N GLY A 15 -5.85 -29.96 21.74
CA GLY A 15 -5.33 -29.80 20.39
C GLY A 15 -4.55 -28.52 20.26
N ARG A 16 -3.23 -28.66 20.35
CA ARG A 16 -2.15 -27.71 20.00
C ARG A 16 -2.40 -26.25 20.41
N THR A 17 -1.67 -25.82 21.44
CA THR A 17 -1.39 -24.39 21.63
C THR A 17 -0.78 -23.84 20.33
N PRO A 18 -1.35 -22.78 19.72
CA PRO A 18 -0.69 -22.14 18.60
C PRO A 18 0.65 -21.59 19.11
N SER A 19 1.74 -21.93 18.42
CA SER A 19 3.09 -21.44 18.75
C SER A 19 3.26 -19.94 18.51
N ILE A 20 2.26 -19.30 17.90
CA ILE A 20 2.26 -17.87 17.61
C ILE A 20 1.68 -17.13 18.82
N HIS A 21 2.56 -16.45 19.54
CA HIS A 21 2.17 -15.51 20.58
C HIS A 21 2.07 -14.11 19.96
N PHE A 22 0.86 -13.54 19.95
CA PHE A 22 0.68 -12.15 19.54
C PHE A 22 1.18 -11.23 20.65
N LEU A 23 2.37 -10.65 20.46
CA LEU A 23 3.06 -9.80 21.43
C LEU A 23 2.44 -8.40 21.60
N GLY A 24 1.24 -8.15 21.07
CA GLY A 24 0.60 -6.83 21.07
C GLY A 24 1.23 -5.84 20.08
N PRO A 25 0.86 -4.55 20.15
CA PRO A 25 1.43 -3.50 19.31
C PRO A 25 2.95 -3.43 19.51
N ARG A 26 3.72 -3.45 18.41
CA ARG A 26 5.17 -3.37 18.46
C ARG A 26 5.59 -1.98 18.96
N HIS A 27 6.22 -1.92 20.12
CA HIS A 27 6.91 -0.72 20.57
C HIS A 27 8.21 -0.61 19.78
N LEU A 28 8.27 0.32 18.83
CA LEU A 28 9.49 0.67 18.10
C LEU A 28 10.28 1.66 18.97
N GLU A 29 10.96 1.14 20.00
CA GLU A 29 11.85 1.96 20.81
C GLU A 29 12.96 2.52 19.90
N ASN A 30 12.99 3.84 19.76
CA ASN A 30 13.97 4.58 18.96
C ASN A 30 14.08 4.13 17.49
N LEU A 31 13.02 4.34 16.70
CA LEU A 31 13.25 4.76 15.31
C LEU A 31 13.81 6.19 15.37
N GLY A 32 15.11 6.31 15.64
CA GLY A 32 15.82 7.58 15.56
C GLY A 32 15.48 8.22 14.21
N SER A 33 15.27 9.54 14.20
CA SER A 33 15.03 10.31 12.98
C SER A 33 16.10 9.97 11.96
N HIS A 34 15.79 9.06 11.03
CA HIS A 34 16.70 8.72 9.95
C HIS A 34 16.72 9.93 9.04
N THR A 35 17.80 10.70 9.12
CA THR A 35 18.02 11.83 8.24
C THR A 35 18.24 11.26 6.83
N PRO A 36 17.43 11.67 5.84
CA PRO A 36 17.57 11.16 4.49
C PRO A 36 18.95 11.58 3.97
N HIS A 37 19.70 10.62 3.43
CA HIS A 37 21.04 10.85 2.90
C HIS A 37 21.22 10.08 1.59
N ALA A 38 22.13 10.58 0.74
CA ALA A 38 22.49 9.89 -0.49
C ALA A 38 23.15 8.53 -0.17
N HIS A 39 22.76 7.49 -0.91
CA HIS A 39 23.31 6.15 -0.73
C HIS A 39 24.77 6.07 -1.19
N VAL A 40 25.63 5.38 -0.42
CA VAL A 40 27.07 5.29 -0.69
C VAL A 40 27.38 4.62 -2.03
N ALA A 41 26.63 3.58 -2.40
CA ALA A 41 26.77 2.91 -3.70
C ALA A 41 25.88 3.51 -4.81
N GLY A 42 25.34 4.70 -4.59
CA GLY A 42 24.56 5.41 -5.62
C GLY A 42 25.46 5.94 -6.74
N PRO A 43 24.90 6.20 -7.93
CA PRO A 43 25.60 6.91 -8.99
C PRO A 43 26.23 8.21 -8.46
N PRO A 44 27.44 8.58 -8.91
CA PRO A 44 28.18 9.72 -8.37
C PRO A 44 27.43 11.05 -8.54
N GLU A 45 26.56 11.14 -9.55
CA GLU A 45 25.73 12.30 -9.86
C GLU A 45 24.74 12.68 -8.73
N TYR A 46 24.33 11.70 -7.92
CA TYR A 46 23.42 11.94 -6.80
C TYR A 46 24.14 12.27 -5.50
N GLN A 47 25.46 12.23 -5.47
CA GLN A 47 26.24 12.60 -4.29
C GLN A 47 26.33 14.14 -4.21
N GLY A 48 26.22 14.70 -2.99
CA GLY A 48 26.29 16.15 -2.78
C GLY A 48 25.03 16.90 -3.22
N ASP A 49 25.19 17.86 -4.15
CA ASP A 49 24.15 18.85 -4.50
C ASP A 49 22.92 18.26 -5.20
N GLY A 50 23.11 17.17 -5.96
CA GLY A 50 22.01 16.49 -6.68
C GLY A 50 20.94 15.96 -5.73
N PHE A 51 21.36 15.38 -4.59
CA PHE A 51 20.43 14.90 -3.57
C PHE A 51 19.68 16.04 -2.87
N GLN A 52 20.37 17.15 -2.58
CA GLN A 52 19.75 18.32 -1.96
C GLN A 52 18.73 18.99 -2.89
N ALA A 53 19.03 19.08 -4.19
CA ALA A 53 18.08 19.58 -5.19
C ALA A 53 16.83 18.69 -5.28
N PHE A 54 17.01 17.36 -5.20
CA PHE A 54 15.90 16.42 -5.15
C PHE A 54 15.02 16.64 -3.92
N LEU A 55 15.61 16.74 -2.71
CA LEU A 55 14.84 16.99 -1.48
C LEU A 55 14.06 18.31 -1.55
N LYS A 56 14.67 19.38 -2.08
CA LYS A 56 13.97 20.66 -2.29
C LYS A 56 12.79 20.52 -3.24
N LYS A 57 12.95 19.78 -4.34
CA LYS A 57 11.88 19.52 -5.30
C LYS A 57 10.75 18.71 -4.67
N LEU A 58 11.08 17.69 -3.88
CA LEU A 58 10.08 16.88 -3.17
C LEU A 58 9.24 17.72 -2.20
N ASN A 59 9.90 18.55 -1.40
CA ASN A 59 9.21 19.42 -0.44
C ASN A 59 8.31 20.44 -1.17
N ALA A 60 8.77 20.97 -2.31
CA ALA A 60 7.98 21.90 -3.12
C ALA A 60 6.79 21.23 -3.82
N SER A 61 6.92 19.98 -4.28
CA SER A 61 5.83 19.28 -4.97
C SER A 61 4.76 18.74 -4.02
N TRP A 62 5.12 18.44 -2.78
CA TRP A 62 4.26 17.70 -1.86
C TRP A 62 3.91 18.47 -0.58
N GLY A 63 4.40 19.69 -0.39
CA GLY A 63 4.14 20.50 0.82
C GLY A 63 4.57 19.82 2.12
N LEU A 64 5.46 18.82 2.01
CA LEU A 64 5.92 18.00 3.13
C LEU A 64 7.14 18.66 3.76
N GLU A 65 6.91 19.71 4.54
CA GLU A 65 7.94 20.20 5.45
C GLU A 65 8.15 19.15 6.55
N GLY A 66 9.15 18.28 6.36
CA GLY A 66 9.57 17.28 7.36
C GLY A 66 9.09 15.84 7.12
N ALA A 67 9.08 15.34 5.88
CA ALA A 67 8.86 13.92 5.59
C ALA A 67 10.07 13.02 5.96
N SER A 68 10.42 12.98 7.25
CA SER A 68 11.07 11.81 7.87
C SER A 68 10.13 11.08 8.83
N SER A 69 8.83 11.36 8.77
CA SER A 69 7.80 10.56 9.42
C SER A 69 7.10 9.67 8.39
N SER A 70 7.42 8.38 8.41
CA SER A 70 6.51 7.34 7.96
C SER A 70 5.22 7.49 8.77
N GLY A 71 4.24 8.23 8.25
CA GLY A 71 3.05 8.60 9.00
C GLY A 71 2.00 9.27 8.13
N SER A 72 1.05 8.46 7.67
CA SER A 72 -0.37 8.80 7.51
C SER A 72 -0.69 10.19 6.93
N SER A 73 -0.81 10.29 5.61
CA SER A 73 -1.43 11.45 4.95
C SER A 73 -2.94 11.47 5.20
N ALA A 74 -3.36 12.15 6.27
CA ALA A 74 -4.70 12.69 6.38
C ALA A 74 -4.79 13.95 5.51
N ALA A 75 -5.47 13.87 4.37
CA ALA A 75 -5.87 15.04 3.59
C ALA A 75 -7.39 15.19 3.69
N ALA A 76 -7.82 16.28 4.32
CA ALA A 76 -9.22 16.64 4.48
C ALA A 76 -9.75 17.38 3.24
N SER A 77 -10.91 16.89 2.78
CA SER A 77 -12.01 17.59 2.11
C SER A 77 -11.76 18.42 0.85
N SER A 78 -12.39 18.03 -0.27
CA SER A 78 -13.74 18.54 -0.58
C SER A 78 -14.24 18.06 -1.94
N SER A 79 -15.57 17.99 -2.01
CA SER A 79 -16.41 17.88 -3.21
C SER A 79 -16.86 16.49 -3.64
N GLN A 80 -18.15 16.46 -3.97
CA GLN A 80 -19.04 15.32 -4.05
C GLN A 80 -18.77 14.46 -5.28
N GLU A 81 -18.43 13.21 -5.04
CA GLU A 81 -18.92 12.04 -5.78
C GLU A 81 -18.78 10.85 -4.81
N THR A 82 -19.60 9.81 -4.90
CA THR A 82 -19.69 8.71 -3.90
C THR A 82 -18.47 7.78 -3.88
N THR A 83 -17.30 8.28 -4.22
CA THR A 83 -16.03 7.57 -4.29
C THR A 83 -15.42 7.56 -2.89
N LYS A 84 -15.63 6.46 -2.15
CA LYS A 84 -14.88 6.22 -0.90
C LYS A 84 -13.40 6.07 -1.26
N VAL A 85 -12.63 7.12 -1.02
CA VAL A 85 -11.17 7.08 -1.09
C VAL A 85 -10.66 6.43 0.19
N PHE A 86 -10.04 5.26 0.06
CA PHE A 86 -9.45 4.53 1.19
C PHE A 86 -7.98 4.92 1.30
N THR A 87 -7.50 5.09 2.53
CA THR A 87 -6.09 5.46 2.77
C THR A 87 -5.19 4.24 2.65
N ASN A 88 -5.69 3.07 3.08
CA ASN A 88 -4.95 1.82 2.99
C ASN A 88 -5.62 0.82 2.05
N PHE A 89 -4.80 0.05 1.32
CA PHE A 89 -5.25 -0.97 0.38
C PHE A 89 -6.17 -2.04 1.02
N TRP A 90 -5.91 -2.40 2.29
CA TRP A 90 -6.71 -3.40 3.01
C TRP A 90 -8.08 -2.92 3.51
N GLU A 91 -8.36 -1.61 3.42
CA GLU A 91 -9.64 -1.04 3.83
C GLU A 91 -10.70 -1.14 2.73
N VAL A 92 -10.29 -1.42 1.49
CA VAL A 92 -11.20 -1.55 0.34
C VAL A 92 -12.06 -2.81 0.51
N PRO A 93 -13.38 -2.68 0.69
CA PRO A 93 -14.24 -3.80 1.11
C PRO A 93 -14.42 -4.89 0.04
N ASN A 94 -13.96 -4.67 -1.20
CA ASN A 94 -14.22 -5.57 -2.32
C ASN A 94 -12.96 -5.83 -3.17
N PHE A 95 -12.04 -6.66 -2.67
CA PHE A 95 -10.99 -7.25 -3.52
C PHE A 95 -11.56 -8.02 -4.72
N LYS A 96 -12.82 -8.46 -4.65
CA LYS A 96 -13.52 -9.10 -5.77
C LYS A 96 -13.66 -8.21 -7.00
N ALA A 97 -13.72 -6.88 -6.83
CA ALA A 97 -13.76 -5.94 -7.95
C ALA A 97 -12.36 -5.67 -8.55
N LEU A 98 -11.30 -6.01 -7.82
CA LEU A 98 -9.90 -5.99 -8.27
C LEU A 98 -9.45 -7.35 -8.81
N LYS A 99 -10.30 -8.38 -8.72
CA LYS A 99 -10.02 -9.62 -9.43
C LYS A 99 -10.11 -9.30 -10.90
N MET A 100 -8.99 -9.48 -11.59
CA MET A 100 -8.96 -9.44 -13.05
C MET A 100 -10.07 -10.38 -13.55
N PRO A 101 -10.89 -9.97 -14.54
CA PRO A 101 -11.79 -10.89 -15.20
C PRO A 101 -10.98 -12.08 -15.74
N ASP A 102 -11.57 -13.28 -15.72
CA ASP A 102 -10.94 -14.45 -16.33
C ASP A 102 -10.68 -14.12 -17.81
N LEU A 103 -9.42 -14.21 -18.24
CA LEU A 103 -9.04 -14.00 -19.64
C LEU A 103 -9.60 -15.14 -20.48
N ASP A 104 -10.33 -14.82 -21.55
CA ASP A 104 -10.76 -15.80 -22.54
C ASP A 104 -9.60 -16.13 -23.50
N ASP A 105 -9.70 -17.26 -24.21
CA ASP A 105 -8.65 -17.72 -25.14
C ASP A 105 -8.37 -16.68 -26.23
N ALA A 106 -9.41 -15.97 -26.68
CA ALA A 106 -9.28 -14.88 -27.65
C ALA A 106 -8.48 -13.69 -27.09
N ASP A 107 -8.65 -13.33 -25.82
CA ASP A 107 -7.89 -12.25 -25.18
C ASP A 107 -6.42 -12.65 -25.04
N MET A 108 -6.15 -13.92 -24.71
CA MET A 108 -4.79 -14.46 -24.66
C MET A 108 -4.12 -14.39 -26.03
N GLU A 109 -4.81 -14.76 -27.11
CA GLU A 109 -4.28 -14.63 -28.47
C GLU A 109 -3.98 -13.19 -28.86
N VAL A 110 -4.82 -12.22 -28.47
CA VAL A 110 -4.58 -10.79 -28.74
C VAL A 110 -3.35 -10.29 -27.99
N VAL A 111 -3.19 -10.68 -26.72
CA VAL A 111 -2.02 -10.30 -25.91
C VAL A 111 -0.74 -10.95 -26.44
N MET A 112 -0.77 -12.25 -26.76
CA MET A 112 0.38 -12.99 -27.26
C MET A 112 0.79 -12.57 -28.69
N SER A 113 -0.17 -12.17 -29.52
CA SER A 113 0.09 -11.62 -30.86
C SER A 113 0.49 -10.13 -30.83
N GLY A 114 0.53 -9.51 -29.65
CA GLY A 114 0.92 -8.11 -29.48
C GLY A 114 -0.03 -7.12 -30.17
N GLY A 115 -1.30 -7.50 -30.37
CA GLY A 115 -2.29 -6.70 -31.11
C GLY A 115 -2.01 -6.55 -32.61
N ALA A 116 -1.02 -7.27 -33.17
CA ALA A 116 -0.67 -7.17 -34.58
C ALA A 116 -1.71 -7.82 -35.52
N SER A 117 -2.52 -8.76 -35.02
CA SER A 117 -3.56 -9.45 -35.79
C SER A 117 -4.88 -8.66 -35.90
N THR A 118 -5.13 -7.69 -35.03
CA THR A 118 -6.38 -6.90 -34.97
C THR A 118 -6.40 -5.71 -35.94
N LEU A 119 -5.34 -5.52 -36.75
CA LEU A 119 -5.25 -4.45 -37.73
C LEU A 119 -5.80 -4.87 -39.11
N ARG A 120 -7.13 -4.88 -39.28
CA ARG A 120 -7.81 -4.79 -40.60
C ARG A 120 -9.11 -3.99 -40.44
N ARG A 121 -9.15 -2.74 -40.95
CA ARG A 121 -9.60 -2.28 -42.28
C ARG A 121 -11.11 -2.19 -42.41
#